data_AF-A0A957M6C6-F1
#
_entry.id   AF-A0A957M6C6-F1
#
_cell.length_a   1.000
_cell.length_b   1.000
_cell.length_c   1.000
_cell.angle_alpha   90.00
_cell.angle_beta   90.00
_cell.angle_gamma   90.00
#
_symmetry.space_group_name_H-M   'P 1'
#
loop_
_entity.id
_entity.type
_entity.pdbx_description
1 polymer ?
#
loop_
_entity_poly.entity_id
_entity_poly.type
_entity_poly.pdbx_seq_one_letter_code
_entity_poly.pdbx_strand_id
1 'polypeptide(L)'
;DEPFFAHYLRWAQPFAAEVQGRIGCVPGMALHLWHGDPVNRQYGSRNAILKRYRFDPATDLGMNAAGLWEWASAKAGLHRDVQAYFTSRREDG
;
A
#
# COMPACT_ATOMS: atom_id res chain seq x y z
N ASP A 1 6.83 -17.73 5.52
CA ASP A 1 6.05 -16.82 4.65
C ASP A 1 6.28 -15.37 5.03
N GLU A 2 6.38 -14.46 4.05
CA GLU A 2 6.51 -13.02 4.30
C GLU A 2 5.22 -12.47 4.95
N PRO A 3 5.27 -11.86 6.15
CA PRO A 3 4.06 -11.43 6.88
C PRO A 3 3.14 -10.51 6.08
N PHE A 4 3.72 -9.57 5.33
CA PHE A 4 3.00 -8.70 4.39
C PHE A 4 2.19 -9.48 3.35
N PHE A 5 2.77 -10.52 2.74
CA PHE A 5 2.09 -11.30 1.71
C PHE A 5 1.00 -12.20 2.30
N ALA A 6 1.26 -12.80 3.47
CA ALA A 6 0.27 -13.57 4.20
C ALA A 6 -0.94 -12.68 4.60
N HIS A 7 -0.68 -11.45 5.05
CA HIS A 7 -1.74 -10.48 5.32
C HIS A 7 -2.56 -10.15 4.07
N TYR A 8 -1.90 -9.87 2.95
CA TYR A 8 -2.58 -9.64 1.68
C TYR A 8 -3.48 -10.83 1.28
N LEU A 9 -2.97 -12.07 1.35
CA LEU A 9 -3.74 -13.26 0.96
C LEU A 9 -4.95 -13.50 1.85
N ARG A 10 -4.86 -13.24 3.16
CA ARG A 10 -6.02 -13.35 4.06
C ARG A 10 -7.19 -12.45 3.63
N TRP A 11 -6.90 -11.29 3.06
CA TRP A 11 -7.91 -10.41 2.48
C TRP A 11 -8.31 -10.83 1.06
N ALA A 12 -7.33 -11.14 0.20
CA ALA A 12 -7.55 -11.37 -1.22
C ALA A 12 -8.28 -12.69 -1.52
N GLN A 13 -8.05 -13.74 -0.73
CA GLN A 13 -8.62 -15.07 -0.99
C GLN A 13 -10.15 -15.12 -0.85
N PRO A 14 -10.77 -14.63 0.24
CA PRO A 14 -12.23 -14.56 0.33
C PRO A 14 -12.83 -13.71 -0.78
N PHE A 15 -12.23 -12.55 -1.07
CA PHE A 15 -12.70 -11.66 -2.13
C PHE A 15 -12.64 -12.33 -3.51
N ALA A 16 -11.55 -13.03 -3.82
CA ALA A 16 -11.43 -13.77 -5.06
C ALA A 16 -12.46 -14.90 -5.17
N ALA A 17 -12.77 -15.59 -4.06
CA ALA A 17 -13.79 -16.64 -4.02
C ALA A 17 -15.20 -16.09 -4.25
N GLU A 18 -15.50 -14.86 -3.80
CA GLU A 18 -16.77 -14.19 -4.03
C GLU A 18 -16.90 -13.67 -5.48
N VAL A 19 -15.86 -13.01 -5.99
CA VAL A 19 -15.88 -12.42 -7.34
C VAL A 19 -15.77 -13.48 -8.43
N GLN A 20 -15.00 -14.54 -8.20
CA GLN A 20 -14.77 -15.65 -9.15
C GLN A 20 -14.30 -15.18 -10.54
N GLY A 21 -13.54 -14.07 -10.59
CA GLY A 21 -13.10 -13.47 -11.86
C GLY A 21 -14.23 -12.92 -12.74
N ARG A 22 -15.46 -12.79 -12.22
CA ARG A 22 -16.59 -12.17 -12.93
C ARG A 22 -16.39 -10.67 -13.01
N ILE A 23 -15.81 -10.20 -14.12
CA ILE A 23 -15.55 -8.79 -14.39
C ILE A 23 -16.62 -8.29 -15.36
N GLY A 24 -17.32 -7.22 -14.96
CA GLY A 24 -18.25 -6.49 -15.82
C GLY A 24 -17.64 -5.17 -16.30
N CYS A 25 -18.21 -4.62 -17.37
CA CYS A 25 -17.89 -3.29 -17.87
C CYS A 25 -19.20 -2.49 -18.02
N VAL A 26 -19.19 -1.24 -17.58
CA VAL A 26 -20.31 -0.30 -17.77
C VAL A 26 -19.79 0.87 -18.60
N PRO A 27 -20.41 1.20 -19.75
CA PRO A 27 -20.03 2.37 -20.52
C PRO A 27 -20.19 3.65 -19.69
N GLY A 28 -19.16 4.49 -19.67
CA GLY A 28 -19.17 5.73 -18.91
C GLY A 28 -17.82 6.44 -18.94
N MET A 29 -17.76 7.57 -18.25
CA MET A 29 -16.55 8.37 -18.11
C MET A 29 -16.10 8.35 -16.65
N ALA A 30 -14.86 7.92 -16.41
CA ALA A 30 -14.22 8.04 -15.11
C ALA A 30 -13.42 9.34 -15.06
N LEU A 31 -13.77 10.22 -14.11
CA LEU A 31 -13.02 11.43 -13.81
C LEU A 31 -12.15 11.19 -12.58
N HIS A 32 -10.92 11.69 -12.59
CA HIS A 32 -10.02 11.63 -11.44
C HIS A 32 -9.32 12.98 -11.26
N LEU A 33 -9.00 13.32 -10.01
CA LEU A 33 -8.15 14.47 -9.72
C LEU A 33 -6.72 14.22 -10.24
N TRP A 34 -5.97 15.32 -10.42
CA TRP A 34 -4.54 15.23 -10.66
C TRP A 34 -3.85 14.55 -9.47
N HIS A 35 -2.90 13.65 -9.75
CA HIS A 35 -2.17 12.88 -8.73
C HIS A 35 -0.73 12.62 -9.21
N GLY A 36 -0.12 13.67 -9.73
CA GLY A 36 1.25 13.67 -10.20
C GLY A 36 1.48 12.98 -11.55
N ASP A 37 2.69 13.21 -12.05
CA ASP A 37 3.13 12.69 -13.33
C ASP A 37 3.25 11.15 -13.31
N PRO A 38 2.77 10.46 -14.35
CA PRO A 38 2.91 9.01 -14.46
C PRO A 38 4.32 8.48 -14.25
N VAL A 39 5.34 9.22 -14.69
CA VAL A 39 6.76 8.84 -14.55
C VAL A 39 7.22 8.75 -13.10
N ASN A 40 6.60 9.52 -12.18
CA ASN A 40 6.97 9.56 -10.77
C ASN A 40 6.16 8.58 -9.91
N ARG A 41 5.16 7.88 -10.48
CA ARG A 41 4.25 6.99 -9.72
C ARG A 41 4.92 5.72 -9.18
N GLN A 42 6.10 5.36 -9.67
CA GLN A 42 6.94 4.29 -9.12
C GLN A 42 6.17 3.01 -8.77
N TYR A 43 5.39 2.48 -9.72
CA TYR A 43 4.62 1.27 -9.49
C TYR A 43 5.54 0.12 -9.07
N GLY A 44 5.17 -0.57 -7.99
CA GLY A 44 5.91 -1.70 -7.45
C GLY A 44 7.08 -1.37 -6.52
N SER A 45 7.69 -0.17 -6.55
CA SER A 45 8.86 0.14 -5.72
C SER A 45 8.53 0.09 -4.22
N ARG A 46 7.32 0.52 -3.83
CA ARG A 46 6.81 0.38 -2.46
C ARG A 46 6.87 -1.08 -1.98
N ASN A 47 6.44 -2.03 -2.80
CA ASN A 47 6.43 -3.44 -2.40
C ASN A 47 7.86 -3.96 -2.17
N ALA A 48 8.84 -3.48 -2.93
CA ALA A 48 10.24 -3.81 -2.72
C ALA A 48 10.77 -3.27 -1.37
N ILE A 49 10.36 -2.05 -0.98
CA ILE A 49 10.69 -1.47 0.33
C ILE A 49 10.08 -2.32 1.46
N LEU A 50 8.79 -2.64 1.38
CA LEU A 50 8.08 -3.43 2.39
C LEU A 50 8.70 -4.83 2.57
N LYS A 51 9.05 -5.49 1.45
CA LYS A 51 9.74 -6.79 1.48
C LYS A 51 11.12 -6.71 2.10
N ARG A 52 11.93 -5.71 1.70
CA ARG A 52 13.30 -5.50 2.22
C ARG A 52 13.34 -5.43 3.74
N TYR A 53 12.39 -4.72 4.35
CA TYR A 53 12.32 -4.54 5.81
C TYR A 53 11.45 -5.58 6.53
N ARG A 54 10.99 -6.62 5.82
CA ARG A 54 10.08 -7.64 6.36
C ARG A 54 8.91 -6.99 7.10
N PHE A 55 8.22 -6.08 6.42
CA PHE A 55 7.07 -5.39 6.97
C PHE A 55 6.00 -6.40 7.39
N ASP A 56 5.47 -6.21 8.59
CA ASP A 56 4.36 -6.95 9.16
C ASP A 56 3.28 -5.96 9.64
N PRO A 57 2.15 -5.86 8.91
CA PRO A 57 1.10 -4.90 9.26
C PRO A 57 0.48 -5.16 10.64
N ALA A 58 0.61 -6.36 11.22
CA ALA A 58 0.06 -6.65 12.54
C ALA A 58 0.91 -6.11 13.70
N THR A 59 2.19 -5.83 13.45
CA THR A 59 3.15 -5.43 14.49
C THR A 59 3.89 -4.13 14.20
N ASP A 60 4.01 -3.75 12.93
CA ASP A 60 4.64 -2.51 12.50
C ASP A 60 3.66 -1.32 12.45
N LEU A 61 2.36 -1.57 12.53
CA LEU A 61 1.32 -0.54 12.58
C LEU A 61 0.48 -0.65 13.85
N GLY A 62 0.10 0.49 14.40
CA GLY A 62 -0.80 0.59 15.55
C GLY A 62 -1.65 1.85 15.47
N MET A 63 -2.74 1.88 16.24
CA MET A 63 -3.56 3.09 16.40
C MET A 63 -3.03 3.92 17.56
N ASN A 64 -2.87 5.22 17.34
CA ASN A 64 -2.55 6.16 18.41
C ASN A 64 -3.81 6.54 19.23
N ALA A 65 -3.64 7.36 20.26
CA ALA A 65 -4.75 7.81 21.11
C ALA A 65 -5.85 8.59 20.37
N ALA A 66 -5.55 9.12 19.19
CA ALA A 66 -6.51 9.80 18.31
C ALA A 66 -7.19 8.85 17.30
N GLY A 67 -6.88 7.54 17.34
CA GLY A 67 -7.41 6.56 16.39
C GLY A 67 -6.78 6.63 15.00
N LEU A 68 -5.59 7.25 14.87
CA LEU A 68 -4.84 7.32 13.63
C LEU A 68 -3.76 6.24 13.59
N TRP A 69 -3.52 5.69 12.41
CA TRP A 69 -2.42 4.75 12.20
C TRP A 69 -1.06 5.42 12.36
N GLU A 70 -0.17 4.76 13.09
CA GLU A 70 1.23 5.15 13.27
C GLU A 70 2.16 3.93 13.22
N TRP A 71 3.46 4.20 13.13
CA TRP A 71 4.48 3.15 13.24
C TRP A 71 4.52 2.61 14.67
N ALA A 72 4.33 1.30 14.82
CA ALA A 72 4.35 0.61 16.11
C ALA A 72 5.64 -0.20 16.36
N SER A 73 6.62 -0.12 15.45
CA SER A 73 7.89 -0.82 15.58
C SER A 73 9.11 0.10 15.44
N ALA A 74 10.26 -0.35 15.95
CA ALA A 74 11.51 0.40 15.88
C ALA A 74 12.29 0.14 14.57
N LYS A 75 11.63 0.25 13.40
CA LYS A 75 12.24 0.02 12.08
C LYS A 75 12.56 1.34 11.35
N ALA A 76 13.49 2.12 11.87
CA ALA A 76 13.83 3.45 11.33
C ALA A 76 14.14 3.46 9.82
N GLY A 77 14.77 2.40 9.29
CA GLY A 77 15.03 2.26 7.85
C GLY A 77 13.76 2.11 7.01
N LEU A 78 12.78 1.34 7.50
CA LEU A 78 11.47 1.21 6.86
C LEU A 78 10.77 2.56 6.83
N HIS A 79 10.72 3.26 7.97
CA HIS A 79 10.00 4.52 8.10
C HIS A 79 10.56 5.57 7.15
N ARG A 80 11.89 5.73 7.13
CA ARG A 80 12.60 6.65 6.24
C ARG A 80 12.35 6.32 4.77
N ASP A 81 12.50 5.06 4.37
CA ASP A 81 12.40 4.69 2.95
C ASP A 81 10.94 4.80 2.45
N VAL A 82 9.94 4.53 3.30
CA VAL A 82 8.52 4.76 2.99
C VAL A 82 8.21 6.26 2.90
N GLN A 83 8.73 7.08 3.80
CA GLN A 83 8.60 8.54 3.73
C GLN A 83 9.22 9.09 2.43
N ALA A 84 10.42 8.63 2.08
CA ALA A 84 11.10 9.00 0.84
C ALA A 84 10.33 8.55 -0.40
N TYR A 85 9.71 7.37 -0.37
CA TYR A 85 8.82 6.89 -1.42
C TYR A 85 7.66 7.86 -1.66
N PHE A 86 6.91 8.25 -0.62
CA PHE A 86 5.79 9.18 -0.79
C PHE A 86 6.25 10.56 -1.30
N THR A 87 7.33 11.09 -0.72
CA THR A 87 7.87 12.42 -1.10
C THR A 87 8.33 12.45 -2.56
N SER A 88 9.01 11.38 -3.03
CA SER A 88 9.56 11.32 -4.39
C SER A 88 8.50 11.18 -5.50
N ARG A 89 7.24 10.88 -5.16
CA ARG A 89 6.16 10.75 -6.13
C ARG A 89 5.66 12.09 -6.69
N ARG A 90 5.97 13.21 -6.02
CA ARG A 90 5.61 14.58 -6.47
C ARG A 90 4.14 14.67 -6.90
N GLU A 91 3.24 14.22 -6.03
CA GLU A 91 1.82 14.05 -6.41
C GLU A 91 1.08 15.38 -6.61
N ASP A 92 1.63 16.47 -6.07
CA ASP A 92 1.05 17.82 -6.17
C ASP A 92 1.55 18.62 -7.39
N GLY A 93 2.55 18.11 -8.13
CA GLY A 93 3.23 18.83 -9.22
C GLY A 93 4.44 19.63 -8.76
#